data_AF-A0A920DNF6-F1
#
_entry.id   AF-A0A920DNF6-F1
#
_cell.length_a   1.000
_cell.length_b   1.000
_cell.length_c   1.000
_cell.angle_alpha   90.00
_cell.angle_beta   90.00
_cell.angle_gamma   90.00
#
_symmetry.space_group_name_H-M   'P 1'
#
loop_
_entity.id
_entity.type
_entity.pdbx_description
1 polymer ?
#
loop_
_entity_poly.entity_id
_entity_poly.type
_entity_poly.pdbx_seq_one_letter_code
_entity_poly.pdbx_strand_id
1 'polypeptide(L)' 'MVVELEQPSGSTAEMPGNPIKFDNFEESYSPAPELGQHTEEILQEYLGLDSSELQTLKEEKII' A
#
# COMPACT_ATOMS: atom_id res chain seq x y z
N MET A 1 5.92 18.21 -12.76
CA MET A 1 4.46 18.00 -12.82
C MET A 1 4.01 17.69 -11.41
N VAL A 2 2.97 18.37 -10.93
CA VAL A 2 2.35 18.05 -9.63
C VAL A 2 1.18 17.13 -9.92
N VAL A 3 1.03 16.07 -9.13
CA VAL A 3 -0.04 15.07 -9.24
C VAL A 3 -0.87 15.18 -7.96
N GLU A 4 -2.19 15.22 -8.11
CA GLU A 4 -3.12 15.16 -6.99
C GLU A 4 -3.52 13.70 -6.75
N LEU A 5 -3.35 13.22 -5.52
CA LEU A 5 -3.68 11.86 -5.12
C LEU A 5 -4.63 11.84 -3.93
N GLU A 6 -5.75 11.14 -4.11
CA GLU A 6 -6.66 10.80 -3.02
C GLU A 6 -6.02 9.73 -2.12
N GLN A 7 -5.86 10.06 -0.84
CA GLN A 7 -5.34 9.14 0.17
C GLN A 7 -6.48 8.26 0.72
N PRO A 8 -6.17 7.08 1.29
CA PRO A 8 -7.19 6.21 1.89
C PRO A 8 -8.02 6.87 3.00
N SER A 9 -7.46 7.88 3.67
CA SER A 9 -8.14 8.72 4.66
C SER A 9 -9.23 9.64 4.08
N GLY A 10 -9.35 9.73 2.75
CA GLY A 10 -10.24 10.65 2.03
C GLY A 10 -9.68 12.06 1.82
N SER A 11 -8.45 12.34 2.28
CA SER A 11 -7.76 13.60 2.00
C SER A 11 -7.06 13.57 0.65
N THR A 12 -6.98 14.69 -0.06
CA THR A 12 -6.14 14.83 -1.24
C THR A 12 -4.76 15.40 -0.89
N ALA A 13 -3.72 14.91 -1.56
CA ALA A 13 -2.35 15.39 -1.40
C ALA A 13 -1.71 15.67 -2.75
N GLU A 14 -1.04 16.82 -2.86
CA GLU A 14 -0.24 17.18 -4.02
C GLU A 14 1.19 16.61 -3.89
N MET A 15 1.62 15.85 -4.89
CA MET A 15 2.93 15.18 -4.89
C MET A 15 3.70 15.45 -6.19
N PRO A 16 5.03 15.56 -6.15
CA PRO A 16 5.82 15.63 -7.36
C PRO A 16 5.73 14.29 -8.12
N GLY A 17 5.32 14.35 -9.40
CA GLY A 17 5.35 13.19 -10.28
C GLY A 17 6.76 12.84 -10.75
N ASN A 18 6.90 11.76 -11.53
CA ASN A 18 8.17 11.34 -12.10
C ASN A 18 8.74 12.46 -13.01
N PRO A 19 9.98 12.93 -12.76
CA PRO A 19 10.58 14.03 -13.52
C PRO A 19 11.04 13.62 -14.93
N ILE A 20 11.18 12.32 -15.23
CA ILE A 20 11.66 11.81 -16.52
C ILE A 20 10.49 11.27 -17.32
N LYS A 21 10.26 11.82 -18.51
CA LYS A 21 9.17 11.43 -19.41
C LYS A 21 9.66 10.46 -20.49
N PHE A 22 8.88 9.42 -20.74
CA PHE A 22 9.12 8.44 -21.80
C PHE A 22 7.87 8.34 -22.67
N ASP A 23 8.03 8.33 -23.99
CA ASP A 23 6.90 8.38 -24.93
C ASP A 23 6.05 7.09 -24.93
N ASN A 24 6.61 5.95 -24.53
CA ASN A 24 5.96 4.64 -24.51
C ASN A 24 5.70 4.10 -23.09
N PHE A 25 5.61 4.97 -22.09
CA PHE A 25 5.35 4.57 -20.71
C PHE A 25 4.26 5.45 -20.10
N GLU A 26 3.20 4.82 -19.62
CA GLU A 26 2.16 5.50 -18.84
C GLU A 26 2.57 5.54 -17.36
N GLU A 27 2.63 6.75 -16.81
CA GLU A 27 2.91 6.93 -15.39
C GLU A 27 1.64 6.65 -14.58
N SER A 28 1.73 5.68 -13.68
CA SER A 28 0.70 5.40 -12.68
C SER A 28 1.16 5.87 -11.31
N TYR A 29 0.27 6.53 -10.58
CA TYR A 29 0.51 7.04 -9.24
C TYR A 29 -0.57 6.49 -8.30
N SER A 30 -0.15 5.97 -7.16
CA SER A 30 -1.04 5.47 -6.11
C SER A 30 -0.70 6.15 -4.79
N PRO A 31 -1.66 6.30 -3.87
CA PRO A 31 -1.38 6.82 -2.55
C PRO A 31 -0.44 5.89 -1.77
N ALA A 32 0.17 6.42 -0.71
CA ALA A 32 0.95 5.62 0.21
C ALA A 32 0.04 4.66 0.98
N PRO A 33 0.51 3.44 1.31
CA PRO A 33 -0.28 2.50 2.10
C PRO A 33 -0.43 3.00 3.54
N GLU A 34 -1.56 2.65 4.16
CA GLU A 34 -1.77 2.87 5.59
C GLU A 34 -0.94 1.91 6.44
N LEU A 35 -0.79 2.24 7.72
CA LEU A 35 -0.10 1.39 8.69
C LEU A 35 -0.80 0.03 8.77
N GLY A 36 -0.09 -1.02 8.34
CA GLY A 36 -0.57 -2.40 8.39
C GLY A 36 -1.51 -2.80 7.25
N GLN A 37 -1.74 -1.95 6.25
CA GLN A 37 -2.70 -2.20 5.16
C GLN A 37 -2.47 -3.53 4.43
N HIS A 38 -1.21 -3.94 4.27
CA HIS A 38 -0.83 -5.17 3.54
C HIS A 38 -0.33 -6.29 4.46
N THR A 39 -0.44 -6.16 5.79
CA THR A 39 0.15 -7.15 6.71
C THR A 39 -0.45 -8.54 6.48
N GLU A 40 -1.77 -8.66 6.41
CA GLU A 40 -2.45 -9.96 6.21
C GLU A 40 -2.17 -10.53 4.82
N GLU A 41 -2.25 -9.69 3.78
CA GLU A 41 -1.96 -10.07 2.39
C GLU A 41 -0.57 -10.68 2.25
N ILE A 42 0.47 -10.02 2.79
CA ILE A 42 1.84 -10.52 2.70
C ILE A 42 2.02 -11.82 3.49
N LEU A 43 1.48 -11.89 4.71
CA LEU A 43 1.61 -13.09 5.55
C LEU A 43 0.89 -14.31 4.93
N GLN A 44 -0.23 -14.10 4.24
CA GLN A 44 -0.94 -15.17 3.53
C GLN A 44 -0.26 -15.55 2.22
N GLU A 45 0.00 -14.58 1.34
CA GLU A 45 0.45 -14.86 -0.02
C GLU A 45 1.92 -15.31 -0.07
N TYR A 46 2.78 -14.70 0.74
CA TYR A 46 4.22 -14.94 0.68
C TYR A 46 4.70 -15.94 1.72
N LEU A 47 4.07 -15.98 2.90
CA LEU A 47 4.45 -16.88 3.99
C LEU A 47 3.49 -18.06 4.15
N GLY A 48 2.34 -18.06 3.47
CA GLY A 48 1.40 -19.18 3.47
C GLY A 48 0.64 -19.36 4.76
N LEU A 49 0.57 -18.33 5.62
CA LEU A 49 -0.16 -18.42 6.89
C LEU A 49 -1.66 -18.54 6.63
N ASP A 50 -2.32 -19.39 7.41
CA ASP A 50 -3.76 -19.50 7.38
C ASP A 50 -4.45 -18.45 8.29
N SER A 51 -5.78 -18.39 8.22
CA SER A 51 -6.57 -17.43 9.01
C SER A 51 -6.46 -17.65 10.52
N SER A 52 -6.19 -18.88 10.96
CA SER A 52 -6.03 -19.20 12.38
C SER A 52 -4.69 -18.68 12.90
N GLU A 53 -3.61 -18.87 12.14
CA GLU A 53 -2.28 -18.38 12.49
C GLU A 53 -2.25 -16.84 12.56
N LEU A 54 -2.89 -16.17 11.60
CA LEU A 54 -3.04 -14.71 11.63
C LEU A 54 -3.80 -14.22 12.87
N GLN A 55 -4.86 -14.93 13.26
CA GLN A 55 -5.64 -14.58 14.44
C GLN A 55 -4.78 -14.67 15.72
N THR A 56 -3.96 -15.73 15.83
CA THR A 56 -3.01 -15.87 16.95
C THR A 56 -2.00 -14.73 16.98
N LEU A 57 -1.41 -14.34 15.84
CA LEU A 57 -0.44 -13.24 15.80
C LEU A 57 -1.05 -11.89 16.24
N LYS A 58 -2.32 -11.64 15.88
CA LYS A 58 -3.06 -10.46 16.34
C LYS A 58 -3.33 -10.48 17.84
N GLU A 59 -3.72 -11.65 18.38
CA GLU A 59 -3.98 -11.83 19.81
C GLU A 59 -2.71 -11.67 20.67
N GLU A 60 -1.58 -12.15 20.15
CA GLU A 60 -0.26 -12.00 20.78
C GLU A 60 0.35 -10.59 20.59
N LYS A 61 -0.32 -9.71 19.83
CA LYS A 61 0.15 -8.36 19.48
C LYS A 61 1.51 -8.34 18.78
N ILE A 62 1.77 -9.37 17.97
CA ILE A 62 2.94 -9.44 17.08
C ILE A 62 2.66 -8.62 15.82
N ILE A 63 1.39 -8.62 15.36
CA ILE A 63 0.88 -7.83 14.23
C ILE A 63 -0.34 -7.00 14.64
#